data_AF-A0A382ZTV8-F1
#
_entry.id   AF-A0A382ZTV8-F1
#
_cell.length_a   1.000
_cell.length_b   1.000
_cell.length_c   1.000
_cell.angle_alpha   90.00
_cell.angle_beta   90.00
_cell.angle_gamma   90.00
#
_symmetry.space_group_name_H-M   'P 1'
#
loop_
_entity.id
_entity.type
_entity.pdbx_description
1 polymer ?
#
loop_
_entity_poly.entity_id
_entity_poly.type
_entity_poly.pdbx_seq_one_letter_code
_entity_poly.pdbx_strand_id
1 'polypeptide(L)'
;VKVGIVTSEFHPIRAAAASRTGPWSDILVQRGHEASVLTSQEGKVSGENIRVVNSRFQTPSNRAGLARRLLQEIRLGRDLGRLLEGLSPKLDLVVITSPPFFMASLCARASKRAGIPYVFDVRDRYPAVLFDLGVVSSEGFIGRTLRRIETKNYAGARLVTTVTSGLTQDLEKSVGSEKVAKVMNGFDGRQFTEENL
;
A
#
# COMPACT_ATOMS: atom_id res chain seq x y z
N VAL A 1 4.74 -10.40 -17.08
CA VAL A 1 3.68 -9.65 -16.37
C VAL A 1 4.27 -8.34 -15.91
N LYS A 2 3.56 -7.24 -16.14
CA LYS A 2 3.93 -5.88 -15.74
C LYS A 2 3.18 -5.54 -14.47
N VAL A 3 3.91 -5.43 -13.36
CA VAL A 3 3.35 -5.25 -12.02
C VAL A 3 3.65 -3.84 -11.51
N GLY A 4 2.61 -3.10 -11.16
CA GLY A 4 2.73 -1.86 -10.41
C GLY A 4 2.82 -2.14 -8.91
N ILE A 5 3.65 -1.41 -8.17
CA ILE A 5 3.64 -1.41 -6.70
C ILE A 5 3.42 0.03 -6.25
N VAL A 6 2.31 0.31 -5.56
CA VAL A 6 2.00 1.63 -5.00
C VAL A 6 2.32 1.61 -3.51
N THR A 7 3.21 2.50 -3.09
CA THR A 7 3.65 2.64 -1.70
C THR A 7 3.83 4.12 -1.35
N SER A 8 3.71 4.51 -0.09
CA SER A 8 4.14 5.86 0.31
C SER A 8 5.64 5.97 0.46
N GLU A 9 6.30 4.87 0.80
CA GLU A 9 7.71 4.85 1.15
C GLU A 9 8.41 3.75 0.35
N PHE A 10 9.57 4.10 -0.21
CA PHE A 10 10.44 3.20 -0.94
C PHE A 10 11.90 3.56 -0.65
N HIS A 11 12.85 2.67 -0.95
CA HIS A 11 14.27 2.95 -0.75
C HIS A 11 14.66 4.31 -1.37
N PRO A 12 15.53 5.10 -0.71
CA PRO A 12 16.36 4.76 0.45
C PRO A 12 15.71 5.05 1.83
N ILE A 13 14.41 5.32 1.87
CA ILE A 13 13.72 5.65 3.13
C ILE A 13 13.84 4.46 4.11
N ARG A 14 14.38 4.71 5.30
CA ARG A 14 14.48 3.70 6.38
C ARG A 14 13.14 3.60 7.11
N ALA A 15 12.22 2.86 6.51
CA ALA A 15 10.90 2.64 7.07
C ALA A 15 10.39 1.22 6.77
N ALA A 16 9.42 0.78 7.56
CA ALA A 16 8.89 -0.58 7.47
C ALA A 16 8.19 -0.85 6.13
N ALA A 17 7.57 0.16 5.50
CA ALA A 17 7.00 -0.02 4.16
C ALA A 17 8.09 -0.25 3.11
N ALA A 18 9.14 0.58 3.11
CA ALA A 18 10.26 0.44 2.19
C ALA A 18 10.97 -0.91 2.34
N SER A 19 11.13 -1.39 3.57
CA SER A 19 11.78 -2.69 3.87
C SER A 19 11.00 -3.90 3.36
N ARG A 20 9.71 -3.75 3.05
CA ARG A 20 8.87 -4.79 2.44
C ARG A 20 8.80 -4.63 0.92
N THR A 21 8.58 -3.41 0.45
CA THR A 21 8.34 -3.14 -0.98
C THR A 21 9.62 -3.23 -1.82
N GLY A 22 10.79 -2.91 -1.26
CA GLY A 22 12.09 -3.09 -1.91
C GLY A 22 12.37 -4.54 -2.31
N PRO A 23 12.42 -5.49 -1.34
CA PRO A 23 12.60 -6.90 -1.66
C PRO A 23 11.50 -7.48 -2.57
N TRP A 24 10.28 -6.96 -2.48
CA TRP A 24 9.19 -7.34 -3.39
C TRP A 24 9.44 -6.90 -4.83
N SER A 25 9.93 -5.68 -5.06
CA SER A 25 10.30 -5.27 -6.41
C SER A 25 11.47 -6.10 -6.94
N ASP A 26 12.46 -6.42 -6.09
CA ASP A 26 13.63 -7.23 -6.46
C ASP A 26 13.20 -8.64 -6.88
N ILE A 27 12.39 -9.33 -6.07
CA ILE A 27 11.98 -10.72 -6.35
C ILE A 27 11.05 -10.83 -7.56
N LEU A 28 10.21 -9.82 -7.82
CA LEU A 28 9.37 -9.79 -9.03
C LEU A 28 10.24 -9.75 -10.29
N VAL A 29 11.26 -8.90 -10.30
CA VAL A 29 12.23 -8.81 -11.40
C VAL A 29 13.02 -10.10 -11.54
N GLN A 30 13.51 -10.68 -10.44
CA GLN A 30 14.23 -11.97 -10.47
C GLN A 30 13.39 -13.12 -11.04
N ARG A 31 12.06 -13.05 -10.89
CA ARG A 31 11.10 -14.01 -11.48
C ARG A 31 10.68 -13.66 -12.90
N GLY A 32 11.33 -12.70 -13.55
CA GLY A 32 11.07 -12.31 -14.94
C GLY A 32 9.83 -11.42 -15.12
N HIS A 33 9.39 -10.73 -14.08
CA HIS A 33 8.32 -9.72 -14.19
C HIS A 33 8.91 -8.31 -14.33
N GLU A 34 8.19 -7.42 -15.01
CA GLU A 34 8.55 -6.00 -15.07
C GLU A 34 7.91 -5.29 -13.87
N ALA A 35 8.69 -4.63 -13.03
CA ALA A 35 8.20 -3.94 -11.84
C ALA A 35 8.24 -2.41 -12.01
N SER A 36 7.10 -1.75 -11.78
CA SER A 36 7.00 -0.29 -11.70
C SER A 36 6.58 0.13 -10.29
N VAL A 37 7.44 0.83 -9.55
CA VAL A 37 7.15 1.31 -8.20
C VAL A 37 6.67 2.75 -8.25
N LEU A 38 5.43 2.99 -7.86
CA LEU A 38 4.85 4.32 -7.68
C LEU A 38 4.97 4.71 -6.21
N THR A 39 5.73 5.76 -5.92
CA THR A 39 6.09 6.14 -4.54
C THR A 39 6.12 7.65 -4.33
N SER A 40 6.26 8.11 -3.09
CA SER A 40 6.47 9.52 -2.77
C SER A 40 7.72 10.10 -3.46
N GLN A 41 7.89 11.42 -3.35
CA GLN A 41 9.01 12.17 -3.93
C GLN A 41 10.39 11.60 -3.53
N GLU A 42 10.52 11.00 -2.35
CA GLU A 42 11.80 10.59 -1.79
C GLU A 42 12.31 9.22 -2.29
N GLY A 43 11.47 8.43 -2.97
CA GLY A 43 11.88 7.13 -3.50
C GLY A 43 12.93 7.25 -4.61
N LYS A 44 13.92 6.35 -4.62
CA LYS A 44 14.94 6.27 -5.67
C LYS A 44 14.97 4.88 -6.29
N VAL A 45 15.53 4.80 -7.49
CA VAL A 45 15.75 3.54 -8.20
C VAL A 45 16.61 2.60 -7.36
N SER A 46 16.14 1.36 -7.22
CA SER A 46 16.91 0.24 -6.69
C SER A 46 17.02 -0.78 -7.82
N GLY A 47 18.19 -0.89 -8.47
CA GLY A 47 18.43 -1.83 -9.57
C GLY A 47 18.04 -1.36 -10.98
N GLU A 48 18.68 -1.94 -12.01
CA GLU A 48 18.56 -1.52 -13.42
C GLU A 48 17.18 -1.78 -14.04
N ASN A 49 16.44 -2.77 -13.54
CA ASN A 49 15.19 -3.25 -14.14
C ASN A 49 13.93 -2.84 -13.35
N ILE A 50 14.06 -1.96 -12.36
CA ILE A 50 12.93 -1.44 -11.58
C ILE A 50 12.65 0.00 -12.01
N ARG A 51 11.47 0.24 -12.57
CA ARG A 51 11.04 1.60 -12.93
C ARG A 51 10.43 2.28 -11.70
N VAL A 52 11.05 3.35 -11.21
CA VAL A 52 10.47 4.17 -10.14
C VAL A 52 9.75 5.38 -10.72
N VAL A 53 8.51 5.59 -10.28
CA VAL A 53 7.65 6.72 -10.67
C VAL A 53 7.30 7.51 -9.42
N ASN A 54 7.94 8.66 -9.26
CA ASN A 54 7.75 9.49 -8.08
C ASN A 54 6.55 10.41 -8.20
N SER A 55 5.80 10.50 -7.10
CA SER A 55 4.86 11.57 -6.85
C SER A 55 5.59 12.90 -6.62
N ARG A 56 4.89 14.00 -6.88
CA ARG A 56 5.33 15.35 -6.48
C ARG A 56 5.22 15.60 -4.97
N PHE A 57 4.56 14.71 -4.23
CA PHE A 57 4.32 14.86 -2.80
C PHE A 57 5.20 13.94 -1.97
N GLN A 58 5.59 14.43 -0.80
CA GLN A 58 6.37 13.69 0.19
C GLN A 58 5.50 12.70 0.98
N THR A 59 6.17 11.82 1.70
CA THR A 59 5.54 10.93 2.67
C THR A 59 4.77 11.74 3.74
N PRO A 60 3.55 11.34 4.13
CA PRO A 60 2.82 12.00 5.20
C PRO A 60 3.62 11.98 6.52
N SER A 61 3.76 13.14 7.15
CA SER A 61 4.61 13.26 8.33
C SER A 61 3.88 12.75 9.57
N ASN A 62 4.52 11.85 10.33
CA ASN A 62 4.01 11.40 11.62
C ASN A 62 4.08 12.49 12.72
N ARG A 63 4.79 13.60 12.48
CA ARG A 63 4.83 14.76 13.38
C ARG A 63 3.71 15.77 13.12
N ALA A 64 2.98 15.63 12.02
CA ALA A 64 1.89 16.52 11.67
C ALA A 64 0.61 16.16 12.45
N GLY A 65 -0.18 17.18 12.83
CA GLY A 65 -1.51 16.96 13.40
C GLY A 65 -2.43 16.21 12.42
N LEU A 66 -3.43 15.51 12.96
CA LEU A 66 -4.31 14.59 12.24
C LEU A 66 -4.89 15.16 10.93
N ALA A 67 -5.43 16.38 10.96
CA ALA A 67 -6.01 17.03 9.78
C ALA A 67 -4.97 17.32 8.68
N ARG A 68 -3.77 17.74 9.08
CA ARG A 68 -2.67 18.01 8.14
C ARG A 68 -2.13 16.70 7.55
N ARG A 69 -2.01 15.65 8.35
CA ARG A 69 -1.63 14.31 7.90
C ARG A 69 -2.65 13.75 6.91
N LEU A 70 -3.94 13.85 7.21
CA LEU A 70 -5.02 13.47 6.29
C LEU A 70 -4.90 14.20 4.94
N LEU A 71 -4.66 15.52 4.97
CA LEU A 71 -4.48 16.30 3.74
C LEU A 71 -3.26 15.85 2.94
N GLN A 72 -2.15 15.51 3.60
CA GLN A 72 -0.95 14.95 2.95
C GLN A 72 -1.26 13.60 2.30
N GLU A 73 -1.95 12.69 3.01
CA GLU A 73 -2.36 11.38 2.49
C GLU A 73 -3.26 11.53 1.26
N ILE A 74 -4.23 12.45 1.29
CA ILE A 74 -5.14 12.72 0.17
C ILE A 74 -4.38 13.29 -1.03
N ARG A 75 -3.46 14.23 -0.81
CA ARG A 75 -2.66 14.83 -1.90
C ARG A 75 -1.78 13.79 -2.58
N LEU A 76 -1.05 13.01 -1.77
CA LEU A 76 -0.22 11.92 -2.26
C LEU A 76 -1.05 10.87 -3.01
N GLY A 77 -2.16 10.41 -2.43
CA GLY A 77 -3.04 9.41 -3.06
C GLY A 77 -3.69 9.88 -4.36
N ARG A 78 -4.05 11.16 -4.47
CA ARG A 78 -4.59 11.73 -5.72
C ARG A 78 -3.53 11.76 -6.83
N ASP A 79 -2.31 12.14 -6.48
CA ASP A 79 -1.21 12.21 -7.45
C ASP A 79 -0.79 10.82 -7.92
N LEU A 80 -0.54 9.89 -6.97
CA LEU A 80 -0.24 8.49 -7.28
C LEU A 80 -1.36 7.82 -8.07
N GLY A 81 -2.63 8.10 -7.75
CA GLY A 81 -3.77 7.60 -8.51
C GLY A 81 -3.78 8.06 -9.96
N ARG A 82 -3.45 9.34 -10.24
CA ARG A 82 -3.33 9.86 -11.61
C ARG A 82 -2.14 9.24 -12.35
N LEU A 83 -1.00 9.07 -11.67
CA LEU A 83 0.17 8.41 -12.23
C LEU A 83 -0.15 6.96 -12.59
N LEU A 84 -0.88 6.25 -11.72
CA LEU A 84 -1.35 4.88 -11.96
C LEU A 84 -2.27 4.80 -13.18
N GLU A 85 -3.25 5.70 -13.29
CA GLU A 85 -4.14 5.80 -14.46
C GLU A 85 -3.35 6.07 -15.75
N GLY A 86 -2.32 6.92 -15.70
CA GLY A 86 -1.44 7.18 -16.85
C GLY A 86 -0.60 5.97 -17.29
N LEU A 87 -0.43 4.97 -16.41
CA LEU A 87 0.26 3.71 -16.72
C LEU A 87 -0.70 2.60 -17.18
N SER A 88 -2.01 2.88 -17.28
CA SER A 88 -3.05 1.86 -17.39
C SER A 88 -3.04 0.93 -18.60
N PRO A 89 -2.49 1.22 -19.78
CA PRO A 89 -2.34 0.17 -20.80
C PRO A 89 -1.06 -0.66 -20.62
N LYS A 90 -0.21 -0.32 -19.64
CA LYS A 90 1.12 -0.93 -19.43
C LYS A 90 1.19 -1.84 -18.21
N LEU A 91 0.14 -1.94 -17.39
CA LEU A 91 0.16 -2.75 -16.18
C LEU A 91 -0.90 -3.86 -16.26
N ASP A 92 -0.48 -5.07 -15.92
CA ASP A 92 -1.36 -6.23 -15.83
C ASP A 92 -1.98 -6.38 -14.43
N LEU A 93 -1.28 -5.88 -13.41
CA LEU A 93 -1.67 -5.97 -12.00
C LEU A 93 -1.04 -4.82 -11.21
N VAL A 94 -1.71 -4.32 -10.16
CA VAL A 94 -1.08 -3.42 -9.19
C VAL A 94 -1.21 -3.93 -7.76
N VAL A 95 -0.12 -3.86 -7.00
CA VAL A 95 -0.10 -4.12 -5.56
C VAL A 95 -0.14 -2.78 -4.85
N ILE A 96 -1.16 -2.55 -4.03
CA ILE A 96 -1.37 -1.29 -3.31
C ILE A 96 -1.17 -1.56 -1.82
N THR A 97 -0.13 -0.99 -1.22
CA THR A 97 0.16 -1.18 0.20
C THR A 97 -0.35 -0.01 1.05
N SER A 98 -0.84 -0.36 2.23
CA SER A 98 -1.21 0.57 3.30
C SER A 98 -0.38 0.26 4.55
N PRO A 99 0.02 1.24 5.38
CA PRO A 99 -0.37 2.65 5.38
C PRO A 99 0.31 3.49 4.27
N PRO A 100 -0.20 4.71 3.99
CA PRO A 100 -1.39 5.34 4.55
C PRO A 100 -2.70 4.88 3.90
N PHE A 101 -3.75 4.69 4.70
CA PHE A 101 -5.01 4.12 4.24
C PHE A 101 -5.73 4.98 3.20
N PHE A 102 -5.78 6.31 3.37
CA PHE A 102 -6.47 7.16 2.40
C PHE A 102 -5.73 7.23 1.07
N MET A 103 -4.40 7.22 1.11
CA MET A 103 -3.54 7.10 -0.08
C MET A 103 -3.88 5.81 -0.83
N ALA A 104 -3.82 4.66 -0.14
CA ALA A 104 -4.13 3.35 -0.71
C ALA A 104 -5.58 3.28 -1.26
N SER A 105 -6.55 3.84 -0.53
CA SER A 105 -7.96 3.90 -0.92
C SER A 105 -8.20 4.72 -2.19
N LEU A 106 -7.44 5.78 -2.41
CA LEU A 106 -7.53 6.59 -3.63
C LEU A 106 -6.89 5.85 -4.81
N CYS A 107 -5.77 5.18 -4.59
CA CYS A 107 -5.10 4.38 -5.61
C CYS A 107 -5.93 3.15 -6.00
N ALA A 108 -6.64 2.51 -5.06
CA ALA A 108 -7.55 1.40 -5.36
C ALA A 108 -8.72 1.83 -6.24
N ARG A 109 -9.27 3.03 -5.98
CA ARG A 109 -10.28 3.64 -6.86
C ARG A 109 -9.72 3.96 -8.24
N ALA A 110 -8.51 4.50 -8.31
CA ALA A 110 -7.84 4.80 -9.58
C ALA A 110 -7.60 3.52 -10.40
N SER A 111 -7.08 2.46 -9.76
CA SER A 111 -6.90 1.14 -10.38
C SER A 111 -8.20 0.60 -10.96
N LYS A 112 -9.29 0.70 -10.19
CA LYS A 112 -10.62 0.26 -10.65
C LYS A 112 -11.13 1.07 -11.84
N ARG A 113 -10.95 2.40 -11.84
CA ARG A 113 -11.31 3.26 -12.99
C ARG A 113 -10.47 2.97 -14.22
N ALA A 114 -9.20 2.63 -14.01
CA ALA A 114 -8.25 2.25 -15.02
C ALA A 114 -8.48 0.82 -15.57
N GLY A 115 -9.33 0.02 -14.92
CA GLY A 115 -9.56 -1.37 -15.31
C GLY A 115 -8.40 -2.32 -14.96
N ILE A 116 -7.45 -1.87 -14.14
CA ILE A 116 -6.31 -2.67 -13.70
C ILE A 116 -6.73 -3.46 -12.46
N PRO A 117 -6.62 -4.80 -12.44
CA PRO A 117 -6.88 -5.57 -11.22
C PRO A 117 -5.82 -5.24 -10.16
N TYR A 118 -6.21 -5.26 -8.88
CA TYR A 118 -5.28 -4.94 -7.80
C TYR A 118 -5.29 -5.95 -6.65
N VAL A 119 -4.13 -6.07 -6.01
CA VAL A 119 -3.94 -6.69 -4.70
C VAL A 119 -3.85 -5.58 -3.66
N PHE A 120 -4.61 -5.70 -2.57
CA PHE A 120 -4.58 -4.72 -1.49
C PHE A 120 -3.81 -5.28 -0.29
N ASP A 121 -2.63 -4.74 -0.02
CA ASP A 121 -1.75 -5.15 1.09
C ASP A 121 -2.06 -4.32 2.34
N VAL A 122 -2.71 -4.95 3.31
CA VAL A 122 -3.13 -4.37 4.59
C VAL A 122 -2.06 -4.64 5.64
N ARG A 123 -1.38 -3.59 6.10
CA ARG A 123 -0.33 -3.72 7.12
C ARG A 123 -0.75 -3.30 8.51
N ASP A 124 -1.79 -2.48 8.63
CA ASP A 124 -2.33 -1.99 9.91
C ASP A 124 -3.86 -2.10 9.94
N ARG A 125 -4.43 -2.19 11.15
CA ARG A 125 -5.89 -2.20 11.40
C ARG A 125 -6.54 -0.83 11.20
N TYR A 126 -6.31 -0.15 10.08
CA TYR A 126 -6.94 1.14 9.79
C TYR A 126 -8.19 0.93 8.93
N PRO A 127 -9.37 1.46 9.31
CA PRO A 127 -9.65 2.55 10.25
C PRO A 127 -9.93 2.13 11.70
N ALA A 128 -9.93 0.84 12.04
CA ALA A 128 -10.26 0.37 13.39
C ALA A 128 -9.42 1.03 14.50
N VAL A 129 -8.13 1.27 14.27
CA VAL A 129 -7.25 2.01 15.20
C VAL A 129 -7.78 3.40 15.54
N LEU A 130 -8.45 4.09 14.60
CA LEU A 130 -9.05 5.40 14.92
C LEU A 130 -10.27 5.29 15.85
N PHE A 131 -10.99 4.18 15.77
CA PHE A 131 -12.13 3.91 16.64
C PHE A 131 -11.64 3.51 18.03
N ASP A 132 -10.65 2.62 18.10
CA ASP A 132 -10.06 2.13 19.34
C ASP A 132 -9.41 3.26 20.16
N LEU A 133 -8.75 4.21 19.48
CA LEU A 133 -8.15 5.39 20.12
C LEU A 133 -9.16 6.50 20.43
N GLY A 134 -10.46 6.30 20.16
CA GLY A 134 -11.51 7.29 20.40
C GLY A 134 -11.40 8.55 19.53
N VAL A 135 -10.54 8.56 18.51
CA VAL A 135 -10.34 9.70 17.59
C VAL A 135 -11.59 9.93 16.74
N VAL A 136 -12.28 8.85 16.37
CA VAL A 136 -13.53 8.89 15.61
C VAL A 136 -14.52 7.92 16.25
N SER A 137 -15.77 8.35 16.44
CA SER A 137 -16.83 7.43 16.84
C SER A 137 -17.11 6.44 15.71
N SER A 138 -17.04 5.14 16.03
CA SER A 138 -17.42 4.07 15.11
C SER A 138 -18.85 4.28 14.61
N GLU A 139 -19.80 4.60 15.48
CA GLU A 139 -21.22 4.82 15.15
C GLU A 139 -21.53 6.20 14.59
N GLY A 140 -20.54 7.10 14.53
CA GLY A 140 -20.68 8.39 13.88
C GLY A 140 -20.78 8.27 12.36
N PHE A 141 -21.28 9.32 11.70
CA PHE A 141 -21.31 9.42 10.24
C PHE A 141 -19.93 9.19 9.59
N ILE A 142 -18.87 9.72 10.22
CA ILE A 142 -17.48 9.55 9.77
C ILE A 142 -17.06 8.09 9.90
N GLY A 143 -17.31 7.43 11.04
CA GLY A 143 -16.95 6.04 11.26
C GLY A 143 -17.64 5.08 10.28
N ARG A 144 -18.94 5.26 10.05
CA ARG A 144 -19.67 4.50 9.01
C ARG A 144 -19.10 4.73 7.61
N THR A 145 -18.70 5.96 7.30
CA THR A 145 -18.07 6.27 6.02
C THR A 145 -16.73 5.57 5.86
N LEU A 146 -15.88 5.58 6.90
CA LEU A 146 -14.60 4.88 6.89
C LEU A 146 -14.74 3.37 6.68
N ARG A 147 -15.64 2.72 7.43
CA ARG A 147 -15.96 1.29 7.24
C ARG A 147 -16.45 1.00 5.82
N ARG A 148 -17.28 1.89 5.25
CA ARG A 148 -17.76 1.73 3.88
C ARG A 148 -16.64 1.88 2.85
N ILE A 149 -15.66 2.74 3.08
CA ILE A 149 -14.49 2.89 2.20
C ILE A 149 -13.64 1.62 2.26
N GLU A 150 -13.33 1.16 3.46
CA GLU A 150 -12.59 -0.08 3.72
C GLU A 150 -13.23 -1.28 3.00
N THR A 151 -14.52 -1.51 3.26
CA THR A 151 -15.28 -2.60 2.63
C THR A 151 -15.24 -2.51 1.10
N LYS A 152 -15.38 -1.30 0.53
CA LYS A 152 -15.32 -1.10 -0.93
C LYS A 152 -13.94 -1.41 -1.52
N ASN A 153 -12.86 -1.07 -0.81
CA ASN A 153 -11.51 -1.38 -1.24
C ASN A 153 -11.29 -2.90 -1.23
N TYR A 154 -11.67 -3.59 -0.15
CA TYR A 154 -11.44 -5.03 -0.05
C TYR A 154 -12.36 -5.82 -0.99
N ALA A 155 -13.62 -5.42 -1.14
CA ALA A 155 -14.54 -6.01 -2.11
C ALA A 155 -14.06 -5.84 -3.55
N GLY A 156 -13.41 -4.71 -3.88
CA GLY A 156 -12.87 -4.45 -5.21
C GLY A 156 -11.53 -5.11 -5.52
N ALA A 157 -10.76 -5.53 -4.52
CA ALA A 157 -9.47 -6.18 -4.71
C ALA A 157 -9.65 -7.57 -5.35
N ARG A 158 -8.65 -8.06 -6.09
CA ARG A 158 -8.58 -9.47 -6.52
C ARG A 158 -8.09 -10.37 -5.38
N LEU A 159 -7.20 -9.83 -4.54
CA LEU A 159 -6.65 -10.49 -3.37
C LEU A 159 -6.35 -9.42 -2.31
N VAL A 160 -6.53 -9.76 -1.04
CA VAL A 160 -6.12 -8.94 0.10
C VAL A 160 -4.98 -9.67 0.80
N THR A 161 -3.84 -9.01 0.98
CA THR A 161 -2.70 -9.59 1.69
C THR A 161 -2.51 -8.92 3.04
N THR A 162 -1.98 -9.66 4.01
CA THR A 162 -1.61 -9.10 5.31
C THR A 162 -0.46 -9.85 5.96
N VAL A 163 0.05 -9.34 7.08
CA VAL A 163 1.32 -9.77 7.69
C VAL A 163 1.15 -10.67 8.92
N THR A 164 0.07 -10.53 9.69
CA THR A 164 -0.12 -11.29 10.94
C THR A 164 -1.34 -12.19 10.88
N SER A 165 -1.33 -13.28 11.65
CA SER A 165 -2.48 -14.18 11.76
C SER A 165 -3.73 -13.47 12.32
N GLY A 166 -3.55 -12.53 13.25
CA GLY A 166 -4.66 -11.73 13.80
C GLY A 166 -5.33 -10.86 12.73
N LEU A 167 -4.54 -10.13 11.93
CA LEU A 167 -5.06 -9.37 10.79
C LEU A 167 -5.71 -10.27 9.74
N THR A 168 -5.14 -11.45 9.52
CA THR A 168 -5.67 -12.44 8.57
C THR A 168 -7.09 -12.82 8.99
N GLN A 169 -7.29 -13.26 10.23
CA GLN A 169 -8.60 -13.64 10.75
C GLN A 169 -9.62 -12.51 10.69
N ASP A 170 -9.21 -11.28 10.98
CA ASP A 170 -10.09 -10.11 10.90
C ASP A 170 -10.54 -9.82 9.46
N LEU A 171 -9.62 -9.93 8.50
CA LEU A 171 -9.91 -9.74 7.07
C LEU A 171 -10.74 -10.88 6.49
N GLU A 172 -10.47 -12.13 6.89
CA GLU A 172 -11.24 -13.30 6.44
C GLU A 172 -12.72 -13.18 6.87
N LYS A 173 -12.98 -12.70 8.10
CA LYS A 173 -14.34 -12.39 8.56
C LYS A 173 -15.01 -11.29 7.75
N SER A 174 -14.23 -10.38 7.15
CA SER A 174 -14.72 -9.23 6.39
C SER A 174 -15.00 -9.55 4.92
N VAL A 175 -14.13 -10.32 4.26
CA VAL A 175 -14.20 -10.55 2.80
C VAL A 175 -14.11 -12.01 2.34
N GLY A 176 -14.09 -12.98 3.25
CA GLY A 176 -13.97 -14.40 2.93
C GLY A 176 -12.52 -14.88 2.88
N SER A 177 -12.28 -16.13 3.28
CA SER A 177 -10.94 -16.72 3.37
C SER A 177 -10.28 -16.93 2.02
N GLU A 178 -11.06 -17.17 0.97
CA GLU A 178 -10.58 -17.35 -0.40
C GLU A 178 -9.92 -16.10 -0.98
N LYS A 179 -10.20 -14.93 -0.40
CA LYS A 179 -9.73 -13.64 -0.85
C LYS A 179 -8.56 -13.10 -0.04
N VAL A 180 -8.20 -13.76 1.06
CA VAL A 180 -7.17 -13.29 1.99
C VAL A 180 -5.96 -14.20 1.92
N ALA A 181 -4.77 -13.62 1.81
CA ALA A 181 -3.51 -14.36 1.88
C ALA A 181 -2.58 -13.75 2.93
N LYS A 182 -2.08 -14.59 3.84
CA LYS A 182 -1.05 -14.19 4.80
C LYS A 182 0.33 -14.20 4.13
N VAL A 183 0.92 -13.02 3.97
CA VAL A 183 2.27 -12.80 3.45
C VAL A 183 3.12 -12.15 4.53
N MET A 184 3.84 -12.97 5.29
CA MET A 184 4.69 -12.54 6.41
C MET A 184 5.80 -11.62 5.92
N ASN A 185 6.28 -10.74 6.80
CA ASN A 185 7.50 -10.00 6.52
C ASN A 185 8.69 -10.96 6.54
N GLY A 186 9.58 -10.81 5.56
CA GLY A 186 10.92 -11.38 5.61
C GLY A 186 11.92 -10.36 6.16
N PHE A 187 13.19 -10.74 6.13
CA PHE A 187 14.30 -9.83 6.36
C PHE A 187 15.18 -9.75 5.10
N ASP A 188 15.92 -8.66 4.95
CA ASP A 188 16.89 -8.51 3.87
C ASP A 188 18.24 -9.09 4.33
N GLY A 189 18.63 -10.24 3.78
CA GLY A 189 19.91 -10.88 4.09
C GLY A 189 21.14 -10.05 3.71
N ARG A 190 20.98 -8.98 2.91
CA ARG A 190 22.06 -8.01 2.64
C ARG A 190 22.29 -7.06 3.81
N GLN A 191 21.30 -6.87 4.68
CA GLN A 191 21.36 -5.97 5.84
C GLN A 191 21.60 -6.73 7.15
N PHE A 192 21.07 -7.95 7.26
CA PHE A 192 21.23 -8.80 8.44
C PHE A 192 22.13 -10.00 8.09
N THR A 193 23.43 -9.77 8.12
CA THR A 193 24.46 -10.80 7.98
C THR A 193 24.90 -11.28 9.37
N GLU A 194 25.51 -12.48 9.46
CA GLU A 194 26.06 -13.00 10.73
C GLU A 194 27.07 -12.04 11.39
N GLU A 195 27.72 -11.18 10.60
CA GLU A 195 28.68 -10.18 11.07
C GLU A 195 28.03 -8.93 11.70
N ASN A 196 26.74 -8.68 11.46
CA ASN A 196 26.03 -7.46 11.87
C ASN A 196 24.75 -7.74 12.69
N LEU A 197 24.60 -8.96 13.22
CA LEU A 197 23.53 -9.37 14.13
C LEU A 197 23.93 -9.23 15.60
#